data_AF-A0AAE0ERE4-F1
#
_entry.id   AF-A0AAE0ERE4-F1
#
_cell.length_a   1.000
_cell.length_b   1.000
_cell.length_c   1.000
_cell.angle_alpha   90.00
_cell.angle_beta   90.00
_cell.angle_gamma   90.00
#
_symmetry.space_group_name_H-M   'P 1'
#
loop_
_entity.id
_entity.type
_entity.pdbx_description
1 polymer ?
#
loop_
_entity_poly.entity_id
_entity_poly.type
_entity_poly.pdbx_seq_one_letter_code
_entity_poly.pdbx_strand_id
1 'polypeptide(L)'
;MKAYVSILLWLLHIQVSSMHGMGNPSRTVKVASELGCCGILQIAQQRVFNSISMWWEELQGKSKAAAVSLSSEFTTSAWLIVGLGNPGPKYAGTRHNIGFDIVDALATAESITLEPSEHKAFLGAGHLAGVPVLLAKPQTYMNRSGESVSKLTKAFKVPLERLLVVYDDLDIEAGAMRLRAKGGHGGHNGLRSIMAHHENVKQIARLRVGIGRPPPGVAVPKHVLTQFTSKELSIMRDTKTESVDVIRTVLVSGIDKAVSKKGLYKPQVNAATSSTEHGEELAAAKRSVDPATGEQNVLPAAGEQGVEPAAGEQGVLPAAGEQGVEPAAGEQGVELAVRE
;
A
#
# COMPACT_ATOMS: atom_id res chain seq x y z
N MET A 1 -28.11 -0.26 17.93
CA MET A 1 -27.93 -0.37 19.40
C MET A 1 -27.65 0.96 20.09
N LYS A 2 -26.63 1.75 19.69
CA LYS A 2 -26.33 3.05 20.34
C LYS A 2 -27.53 4.02 20.40
N ALA A 3 -28.31 4.14 19.31
CA ALA A 3 -29.51 4.98 19.29
C ALA A 3 -30.61 4.51 20.25
N TYR A 4 -30.76 3.19 20.44
CA TYR A 4 -31.79 2.62 21.32
C TYR A 4 -31.50 2.87 22.80
N VAL A 5 -30.21 2.75 23.18
CA VAL A 5 -29.76 3.01 24.55
C VAL A 5 -29.83 4.50 24.89
N SER A 6 -29.52 5.39 23.94
CA SER A 6 -29.66 6.84 24.13
C SER A 6 -31.12 7.28 24.28
N ILE A 7 -32.06 6.66 23.55
CA ILE A 7 -33.50 6.93 23.70
C ILE A 7 -34.00 6.47 25.07
N LEU A 8 -33.59 5.28 25.53
CA LEU A 8 -33.96 4.75 26.84
C LEU A 8 -33.40 5.59 28.00
N LEU A 9 -32.16 6.05 27.91
CA LEU A 9 -31.55 6.95 28.91
C LEU A 9 -32.22 8.33 28.91
N TRP A 10 -32.59 8.85 27.75
CA TRP A 10 -33.30 10.12 27.63
C TRP A 10 -34.72 10.05 28.23
N LEU A 11 -35.46 8.97 27.97
CA LEU A 11 -36.77 8.72 28.58
C LEU A 11 -36.68 8.56 30.10
N LEU A 12 -35.63 7.88 30.60
CA LEU A 12 -35.40 7.74 32.04
C LEU A 12 -35.08 9.09 32.70
N HIS A 13 -34.35 9.97 32.01
CA HIS A 13 -34.01 11.31 32.50
C HIS A 13 -35.22 12.25 32.55
N ILE A 14 -36.16 12.14 31.60
CA ILE A 14 -37.44 12.86 31.62
C ILE A 14 -38.30 12.42 32.81
N GLN A 15 -38.36 11.12 33.07
CA GLN A 15 -39.14 10.56 34.18
C GLN A 15 -38.65 11.09 35.54
N VAL A 16 -37.33 11.23 35.74
CA VAL A 16 -36.72 11.73 36.98
C VAL A 16 -36.86 13.26 37.11
N SER A 17 -36.82 14.00 36.00
CA SER A 17 -36.97 15.45 35.98
C SER A 17 -38.41 15.89 36.24
N SER A 18 -39.41 15.11 35.82
CA SER A 18 -40.82 15.37 36.12
C SER A 18 -41.16 15.22 37.61
N MET A 19 -40.32 14.57 38.42
CA MET A 19 -40.52 14.41 39.87
C MET A 19 -39.93 15.56 40.70
N HIS A 20 -39.12 16.45 40.10
CA HIS A 20 -38.52 17.60 40.80
C HIS A 20 -39.30 18.92 40.59
N GLY A 21 -40.46 18.86 39.92
CA GLY A 21 -41.33 20.00 39.64
C GLY A 21 -42.57 20.06 40.53
N MET A 22 -42.45 19.93 41.85
CA MET A 22 -43.51 20.33 42.79
C MET A 22 -42.89 21.02 44.00
N GLY A 23 -43.21 22.30 44.16
CA GLY A 23 -42.74 23.13 45.26
C GLY A 23 -43.33 22.73 46.61
N ASN A 24 -42.51 22.97 47.64
CA ASN A 24 -42.79 22.96 49.09
C ASN A 24 -43.08 21.59 49.77
N PRO A 25 -42.14 21.04 50.56
CA PRO A 25 -42.22 19.71 51.17
C PRO A 25 -42.97 19.72 52.51
N SER A 26 -44.18 20.29 52.55
CA SER A 26 -44.96 20.39 53.78
C SER A 26 -46.46 20.11 53.60
N ARG A 27 -46.89 19.31 52.61
CA ARG A 27 -48.30 18.84 52.54
C ARG A 27 -48.59 17.78 51.48
N THR A 28 -47.78 16.72 51.39
CA THR A 28 -48.11 15.56 50.51
C THR A 28 -47.64 14.23 51.09
N VAL A 29 -47.48 14.15 52.41
CA VAL A 29 -47.45 12.87 53.15
C VAL A 29 -48.87 12.56 53.62
N LYS A 30 -49.75 12.28 52.67
CA LYS A 30 -51.05 11.61 52.83
C LYS A 30 -51.57 11.41 51.41
N VAL A 31 -51.95 10.18 51.07
CA VAL A 31 -52.25 9.67 49.72
C VAL A 31 -51.03 9.18 48.92
N ALA A 32 -50.27 8.24 49.51
CA ALA A 32 -49.46 7.28 48.75
C ALA A 32 -49.30 5.94 49.51
N SER A 33 -50.28 5.58 50.34
CA SER A 33 -50.28 4.35 51.15
C SER A 33 -51.24 3.28 50.62
N GLU A 34 -51.67 3.35 49.36
CA GLU A 34 -52.67 2.41 48.80
C GLU A 34 -52.31 1.73 47.49
N LEU A 35 -51.05 1.77 47.04
CA LEU A 35 -50.58 0.87 45.97
C LEU A 35 -49.34 0.11 46.45
N GLY A 36 -49.62 -0.99 47.14
CA GLY A 36 -48.67 -1.99 47.63
C GLY A 36 -47.99 -2.79 46.52
N CYS A 37 -47.22 -2.12 45.66
CA CYS A 37 -46.33 -2.73 44.67
C CYS A 37 -45.03 -1.91 44.52
N CYS A 38 -44.43 -1.43 45.61
CA CYS A 38 -43.26 -0.53 45.50
C CYS A 38 -41.91 -1.20 45.82
N GLY A 39 -41.85 -2.24 46.67
CA GLY A 39 -40.56 -2.85 47.04
C GLY A 39 -39.95 -3.76 45.97
N ILE A 40 -40.74 -4.67 45.41
CA ILE A 40 -40.24 -5.72 44.49
C ILE A 40 -39.88 -5.13 43.12
N LEU A 41 -40.68 -4.17 42.61
CA LEU A 41 -40.39 -3.49 41.35
C LEU A 41 -39.11 -2.64 41.43
N GLN A 42 -38.89 -1.98 42.57
CA GLN A 42 -37.72 -1.13 42.78
C GLN A 42 -36.43 -1.95 42.93
N ILE A 43 -36.49 -3.10 43.61
CA ILE A 43 -35.37 -4.05 43.69
C ILE A 43 -35.08 -4.67 42.32
N ALA A 44 -36.11 -4.99 41.53
CA ALA A 44 -35.94 -5.52 40.17
C ALA A 44 -35.31 -4.49 39.22
N GLN A 45 -35.76 -3.23 39.26
CA GLN A 45 -35.17 -2.15 38.48
C GLN A 45 -33.73 -1.86 38.87
N GLN A 46 -33.40 -1.88 40.16
CA GLN A 46 -32.02 -1.68 40.62
C GLN A 46 -31.10 -2.82 40.18
N ARG A 47 -31.57 -4.07 40.15
CA ARG A 47 -30.79 -5.22 39.66
C ARG A 47 -30.52 -5.17 38.16
N VAL A 48 -31.51 -4.73 37.37
CA VAL A 48 -31.33 -4.53 35.93
C VAL A 48 -30.37 -3.36 35.67
N PHE A 49 -30.51 -2.26 36.41
CA PHE A 49 -29.60 -1.11 36.31
C PHE A 49 -28.16 -1.48 36.70
N ASN A 50 -27.96 -2.19 37.81
CA ASN A 50 -26.65 -2.65 38.24
C ASN A 50 -26.04 -3.66 37.24
N SER A 51 -26.86 -4.56 36.65
CA SER A 51 -26.38 -5.49 35.62
C SER A 51 -25.97 -4.77 34.35
N ILE A 52 -26.75 -3.78 33.90
CA ILE A 52 -26.40 -2.96 32.72
C ILE A 52 -25.18 -2.09 33.01
N SER A 53 -25.05 -1.55 34.22
CA SER A 53 -23.88 -0.76 34.64
C SER A 53 -22.62 -1.61 34.69
N MET A 54 -22.67 -2.82 35.25
CA MET A 54 -21.55 -3.77 35.24
C MET A 54 -21.17 -4.18 33.82
N TRP A 55 -22.15 -4.44 32.95
CA TRP A 55 -21.89 -4.78 31.54
C TRP A 55 -21.30 -3.58 30.77
N TRP A 56 -21.73 -2.37 31.09
CA TRP A 56 -21.20 -1.12 30.53
C TRP A 56 -19.79 -0.81 31.02
N GLU A 57 -19.49 -1.04 32.30
CA GLU A 57 -18.14 -0.95 32.87
C GLU A 57 -17.21 -2.05 32.34
N GLU A 58 -17.71 -3.25 32.07
CA GLU A 58 -16.96 -4.33 31.43
C GLU A 58 -16.66 -4.01 29.95
N LEU A 59 -17.60 -3.39 29.24
CA LEU A 59 -17.37 -2.89 27.87
C LEU A 59 -16.40 -1.70 27.84
N GLN A 60 -16.51 -0.77 28.79
CA GLN A 60 -15.53 0.30 28.96
C GLN A 60 -14.17 -0.24 29.42
N GLY A 61 -14.16 -1.29 30.23
CA GLY A 61 -12.98 -2.00 30.72
C GLY A 61 -12.28 -2.78 29.61
N LYS A 62 -13.02 -3.41 28.70
CA LYS A 62 -12.49 -4.07 27.48
C LYS A 62 -11.95 -3.05 26.47
N SER A 63 -12.61 -1.91 26.32
CA SER A 63 -12.13 -0.80 25.48
C SER A 63 -10.90 -0.10 26.08
N LYS A 64 -10.86 0.10 27.41
CA LYS A 64 -9.67 0.58 28.12
C LYS A 64 -8.56 -0.46 28.13
N ALA A 65 -8.84 -1.75 28.26
CA ALA A 65 -7.83 -2.82 28.19
C ALA A 65 -7.24 -2.96 26.77
N ALA A 66 -8.03 -2.73 25.72
CA ALA A 66 -7.52 -2.62 24.34
C ALA A 66 -6.64 -1.36 24.15
N ALA A 67 -7.01 -0.23 24.76
CA ALA A 67 -6.22 1.01 24.69
C ALA A 67 -5.00 1.05 25.65
N VAL A 68 -5.02 0.29 26.75
CA VAL A 68 -3.99 0.23 27.81
C VAL A 68 -3.04 -0.96 27.61
N SER A 69 -3.31 -1.88 26.68
CA SER A 69 -2.43 -3.03 26.37
C SER A 69 -1.57 -2.88 25.11
N LEU A 70 -1.35 -1.65 24.63
CA LEU A 70 -0.09 -1.33 23.92
C LEU A 70 1.03 -1.34 24.97
N SER A 71 1.38 -2.55 25.39
CA SER A 71 2.33 -2.87 26.44
C SER A 71 3.71 -2.25 26.16
N SER A 72 4.55 -2.13 27.19
CA SER A 72 5.94 -1.70 27.07
C SER A 72 6.74 -2.44 25.98
N GLU A 73 6.32 -3.66 25.64
CA GLU A 73 6.87 -4.49 24.56
C GLU A 73 6.86 -3.79 23.19
N PHE A 74 5.81 -3.02 22.87
CA PHE A 74 5.67 -2.36 21.58
C PHE A 74 6.45 -1.04 21.47
N THR A 75 7.02 -0.56 22.57
CA THR A 75 7.59 0.80 22.65
C THR A 75 9.06 0.91 22.24
N THR A 76 9.79 -0.19 22.07
CA THR A 76 11.18 -0.13 21.59
C THR A 76 11.57 -1.36 20.77
N SER A 77 10.94 -2.51 21.06
CA SER A 77 11.23 -3.78 20.40
C SER A 77 10.47 -3.97 19.08
N ALA A 78 9.38 -3.22 18.88
CA ALA A 78 8.49 -3.44 17.75
C ALA A 78 8.99 -2.88 16.41
N TRP A 79 8.59 -3.56 15.35
CA TRP A 79 8.64 -3.01 14.00
C TRP A 79 7.39 -2.21 13.70
N LEU A 80 7.54 -1.06 13.06
CA LEU A 80 6.43 -0.30 12.51
C LEU A 80 6.34 -0.56 11.00
N ILE A 81 5.29 -1.25 10.58
CA ILE A 81 5.00 -1.57 9.18
C ILE A 81 3.93 -0.60 8.70
N VAL A 82 4.30 0.28 7.77
CA VAL A 82 3.42 1.32 7.24
C VAL A 82 3.06 1.01 5.80
N GLY A 83 1.78 0.85 5.52
CA GLY A 83 1.24 0.79 4.16
C GLY A 83 0.85 2.18 3.69
N LEU A 84 1.32 2.61 2.53
CA LEU A 84 0.93 3.89 1.95
C LEU A 84 -0.33 3.75 1.07
N GLY A 85 -1.15 4.79 1.07
CA GLY A 85 -2.40 4.86 0.33
C GLY A 85 -3.13 6.18 0.59
N ASN A 86 -4.20 6.42 -0.16
CA ASN A 86 -5.12 7.53 0.08
C ASN A 86 -6.41 7.04 0.76
N PRO A 87 -6.98 7.81 1.72
CA PRO A 87 -8.20 7.45 2.42
C PRO A 87 -9.44 7.75 1.58
N GLY A 88 -10.48 6.95 1.80
CA GLY A 88 -11.80 7.12 1.20
C GLY A 88 -12.10 6.15 0.05
N PRO A 89 -13.39 5.88 -0.20
CA PRO A 89 -13.84 4.80 -1.09
C PRO A 89 -13.37 4.96 -2.54
N LYS A 90 -13.20 6.21 -3.02
CA LYS A 90 -12.74 6.49 -4.38
C LYS A 90 -11.30 6.01 -4.69
N TYR A 91 -10.48 5.75 -3.67
CA TYR A 91 -9.11 5.27 -3.87
C TYR A 91 -8.96 3.78 -3.55
N ALA A 92 -10.01 3.12 -3.08
CA ALA A 92 -9.99 1.69 -2.80
C ALA A 92 -9.68 0.90 -4.09
N GLY A 93 -8.72 -0.01 -4.00
CA GLY A 93 -8.26 -0.83 -5.12
C GLY A 93 -7.50 -0.08 -6.21
N THR A 94 -7.15 1.19 -6.01
CA THR A 94 -6.26 1.92 -6.94
C THR A 94 -4.82 1.45 -6.77
N ARG A 95 -4.00 1.61 -7.82
CA ARG A 95 -2.57 1.24 -7.81
C ARG A 95 -1.83 1.88 -6.64
N HIS A 96 -2.14 3.14 -6.31
CA HIS A 96 -1.52 3.89 -5.21
C HIS A 96 -1.91 3.41 -3.80
N ASN A 97 -2.91 2.52 -3.70
CA ASN A 97 -3.39 1.98 -2.44
C ASN A 97 -2.89 0.55 -2.17
N ILE A 98 -1.99 0.01 -3.01
CA ILE A 98 -1.44 -1.34 -2.80
C ILE A 98 -0.75 -1.51 -1.44
N GLY A 99 -0.16 -0.43 -0.89
CA GLY A 99 0.42 -0.44 0.45
C GLY A 99 -0.63 -0.68 1.54
N PHE A 100 -1.82 -0.04 1.44
CA PHE A 100 -2.94 -0.34 2.34
C PHE A 100 -3.43 -1.77 2.17
N ASP A 101 -3.58 -2.25 0.93
CA ASP A 101 -4.08 -3.59 0.65
C ASP A 101 -3.14 -4.68 1.22
N ILE A 102 -1.83 -4.43 1.24
CA ILE A 102 -0.84 -5.34 1.86
C ILE A 102 -0.93 -5.29 3.38
N VAL A 103 -1.10 -4.12 3.99
CA VAL A 103 -1.32 -4.04 5.44
C VAL A 103 -2.61 -4.74 5.86
N ASP A 104 -3.66 -4.65 5.04
CA ASP A 104 -4.90 -5.39 5.27
C ASP A 104 -4.72 -6.90 5.13
N ALA A 105 -3.90 -7.34 4.16
CA ALA A 105 -3.54 -8.75 4.03
C ALA A 105 -2.73 -9.27 5.24
N LEU A 106 -1.75 -8.50 5.73
CA LEU A 106 -1.00 -8.82 6.96
C LEU A 106 -1.91 -8.90 8.18
N ALA A 107 -2.76 -7.88 8.36
CA ALA A 107 -3.70 -7.81 9.47
C ALA A 107 -4.63 -9.03 9.48
N THR A 108 -5.13 -9.41 8.29
CA THR A 108 -5.97 -10.60 8.14
C THR A 108 -5.19 -11.89 8.45
N ALA A 109 -3.98 -12.04 7.91
CA ALA A 109 -3.16 -13.24 8.06
C ALA A 109 -2.79 -13.52 9.53
N GLU A 110 -2.57 -12.47 10.32
CA GLU A 110 -2.18 -12.58 11.73
C GLU A 110 -3.33 -12.27 12.71
N SER A 111 -4.56 -12.12 12.22
CA SER A 111 -5.73 -11.77 13.03
C SER A 111 -5.54 -10.49 13.87
N ILE A 112 -4.85 -9.49 13.31
CA ILE A 112 -4.63 -8.18 13.95
C ILE A 112 -5.77 -7.25 13.55
N THR A 113 -6.49 -6.73 14.55
CA THR A 113 -7.53 -5.71 14.33
C THR A 113 -6.88 -4.34 14.12
N LEU A 114 -7.28 -3.64 13.06
CA LEU A 114 -6.89 -2.26 12.80
C LEU A 114 -7.97 -1.30 13.29
N GLU A 115 -7.62 -0.41 14.21
CA GLU A 115 -8.55 0.57 14.81
C GLU A 115 -8.09 2.02 14.52
N PRO A 116 -9.02 2.99 14.46
CA PRO A 116 -8.65 4.40 14.34
C PRO A 116 -7.78 4.83 15.53
N SER A 117 -6.71 5.57 15.25
CA SER A 117 -5.83 6.16 16.26
C SER A 117 -5.80 7.68 16.17
N GLU A 118 -5.40 8.35 17.27
CA GLU A 118 -5.19 9.80 17.33
C GLU A 118 -4.07 10.29 16.38
N HIS A 119 -3.22 9.37 15.91
CA HIS A 119 -2.08 9.64 15.03
C HIS A 119 -2.47 9.75 13.54
N LYS A 120 -3.75 10.03 13.24
CA LYS A 120 -4.32 10.08 11.88
C LYS A 120 -4.04 8.79 11.09
N ALA A 121 -4.18 7.63 11.71
CA ALA A 121 -3.97 6.32 11.06
C ALA A 121 -4.94 5.29 11.61
N PHE A 122 -5.26 4.27 10.82
CA PHE A 122 -5.65 2.98 11.39
C PHE A 122 -4.39 2.28 11.89
N LEU A 123 -4.43 1.79 13.12
CA LEU A 123 -3.33 1.15 13.81
C LEU A 123 -3.78 -0.20 14.37
N GLY A 124 -2.94 -1.22 14.27
CA GLY A 124 -3.12 -2.48 14.98
C GLY A 124 -1.80 -2.95 15.54
N ALA A 125 -1.86 -3.63 16.68
CA ALA A 125 -0.71 -4.23 17.34
C ALA A 125 -0.87 -5.73 17.39
N GLY A 126 0.24 -6.46 17.24
CA GLY A 126 0.26 -7.91 17.36
C GLY A 126 1.67 -8.45 17.18
N HIS A 127 1.77 -9.73 16.88
CA HIS A 127 3.04 -10.41 16.66
C HIS A 127 3.05 -11.03 15.28
N LEU A 128 4.15 -10.87 14.55
CA LEU A 128 4.38 -11.52 13.26
C LEU A 128 5.66 -12.35 13.38
N ALA A 129 5.54 -13.67 13.23
CA ALA A 129 6.64 -14.61 13.45
C ALA A 129 7.32 -14.46 14.84
N GLY A 130 6.53 -14.18 15.88
CA GLY A 130 7.01 -13.97 17.25
C GLY A 130 7.67 -12.62 17.51
N VAL A 131 7.73 -11.73 16.52
CA VAL A 131 8.27 -10.37 16.65
C VAL A 131 7.11 -9.38 16.87
N PRO A 132 7.18 -8.48 17.87
CA PRO A 132 6.14 -7.47 18.06
C PRO A 132 6.10 -6.51 16.86
N VAL A 133 4.89 -6.25 16.35
CA VAL A 133 4.66 -5.37 15.21
C VAL A 133 3.52 -4.39 15.46
N LEU A 134 3.68 -3.19 14.90
CA LEU A 134 2.64 -2.19 14.73
C LEU A 134 2.34 -2.07 13.24
N LEU A 135 1.10 -2.32 12.86
CA LEU A 135 0.59 -2.15 11.50
C LEU A 135 -0.11 -0.81 11.38
N ALA A 136 0.27 0.01 10.40
CA ALA A 136 -0.31 1.34 10.24
C ALA A 136 -0.76 1.64 8.81
N LYS A 137 -1.96 2.22 8.68
CA LYS A 137 -2.49 2.82 7.44
C LYS A 137 -2.79 4.31 7.65
N PRO A 138 -1.86 5.22 7.32
CA PRO A 138 -2.06 6.67 7.47
C PRO A 138 -3.34 7.14 6.79
N GLN A 139 -4.28 7.72 7.53
CA GLN A 139 -5.53 8.29 7.01
C GLN A 139 -5.36 9.76 6.58
N THR A 140 -4.16 10.11 6.13
CA THR A 140 -3.85 11.38 5.47
C THR A 140 -3.88 11.19 3.96
N TYR A 141 -3.94 12.27 3.17
CA TYR A 141 -3.57 12.16 1.75
C TYR A 141 -2.10 11.73 1.61
N MET A 142 -1.79 11.06 0.50
CA MET A 142 -0.48 10.46 0.23
C MET A 142 0.67 11.45 0.43
N ASN A 143 0.56 12.67 -0.09
CA ASN A 143 1.60 13.69 0.06
C ASN A 143 1.80 14.20 1.50
N ARG A 144 0.95 13.79 2.44
CA ARG A 144 1.00 14.13 3.86
C ARG A 144 1.21 12.92 4.77
N SER A 145 1.56 11.75 4.23
CA SER A 145 1.82 10.54 5.02
C SER A 145 2.87 10.74 6.12
N GLY A 146 3.84 11.64 5.92
CA GLY A 146 4.85 11.96 6.94
C GLY A 146 4.27 12.56 8.23
N GLU A 147 3.15 13.28 8.17
CA GLU A 147 2.49 13.83 9.36
C GLU A 147 1.99 12.75 10.31
N SER A 148 1.54 11.61 9.76
CA SER A 148 1.04 10.48 10.54
C SER A 148 2.19 9.59 11.00
N VAL A 149 3.08 9.22 10.07
CA VAL A 149 4.19 8.31 10.35
C VAL A 149 5.15 8.87 11.40
N SER A 150 5.48 10.16 11.32
CA SER A 150 6.38 10.80 12.31
C SER A 150 5.77 10.86 13.71
N LYS A 151 4.44 10.94 13.82
CA LYS A 151 3.76 10.88 15.11
C LYS A 151 3.80 9.47 15.68
N LEU A 152 3.57 8.46 14.84
CA LEU A 152 3.65 7.05 15.24
C LEU A 152 5.05 6.67 15.71
N THR A 153 6.09 7.00 14.95
CA THR A 153 7.48 6.68 15.34
C THR A 153 7.87 7.33 16.66
N LYS A 154 7.43 8.58 16.91
CA LYS A 154 7.68 9.29 18.18
C LYS A 154 6.87 8.73 19.35
N ALA A 155 5.57 8.50 19.15
CA ALA A 155 4.67 8.01 20.19
C ALA A 155 5.07 6.61 20.69
N PHE A 156 5.42 5.73 19.75
CA PHE A 156 5.83 4.36 20.04
C PHE A 156 7.35 4.20 20.15
N LYS A 157 8.12 5.30 20.11
CA LYS A 157 9.60 5.34 20.16
C LYS A 157 10.26 4.29 19.25
N VAL A 158 9.68 4.06 18.07
CA VAL A 158 10.18 3.08 17.11
C VAL A 158 11.39 3.68 16.38
N PRO A 159 12.58 3.03 16.45
CA PRO A 159 13.76 3.48 15.72
C PRO A 159 13.55 3.35 14.21
N LEU A 160 14.16 4.23 13.40
CA LEU A 160 13.93 4.26 11.95
C LEU A 160 14.41 3.00 11.24
N GLU A 161 15.38 2.30 11.83
CA GLU A 161 15.90 1.01 11.38
C GLU A 161 14.84 -0.11 11.49
N ARG A 162 13.78 0.11 12.28
CA ARG A 162 12.61 -0.77 12.44
C ARG A 162 11.34 -0.21 11.79
N LEU A 163 11.47 0.84 10.98
CA LEU A 163 10.39 1.35 10.14
C LEU A 163 10.48 0.71 8.76
N LEU A 164 9.45 -0.06 8.39
CA LEU A 164 9.29 -0.62 7.06
C LEU A 164 8.11 0.06 6.34
N VAL A 165 8.39 0.73 5.22
CA VAL A 165 7.37 1.40 4.40
C VAL A 165 7.06 0.57 3.17
N VAL A 166 5.78 0.23 2.97
CA VAL A 166 5.25 -0.52 1.84
C VAL A 166 4.49 0.42 0.92
N TYR A 167 4.88 0.49 -0.36
CA TYR A 167 4.30 1.44 -1.31
C TYR A 167 4.44 0.97 -2.77
N ASP A 168 3.68 1.60 -3.67
CA ASP A 168 3.68 1.30 -5.11
C ASP A 168 4.89 1.90 -5.86
N ASP A 169 5.35 1.18 -6.86
CA ASP A 169 6.51 1.58 -7.65
C ASP A 169 6.30 1.39 -9.15
N LEU A 170 6.48 2.48 -9.88
CA LEU A 170 6.29 2.52 -11.33
C LEU A 170 7.43 1.84 -12.10
N ASP A 171 8.63 1.79 -11.52
CA ASP A 171 9.82 1.23 -12.18
C ASP A 171 9.93 -0.28 -11.99
N ILE A 172 8.98 -0.89 -11.28
CA ILE A 172 8.92 -2.33 -11.05
C ILE A 172 7.67 -2.86 -11.76
N GLU A 173 7.84 -3.96 -12.48
CA GLU A 173 6.75 -4.64 -13.18
C GLU A 173 5.64 -5.06 -12.22
N ALA A 174 4.39 -5.02 -12.71
CA ALA A 174 3.23 -5.38 -11.92
C ALA A 174 3.41 -6.77 -11.28
N GLY A 175 3.41 -6.80 -9.94
CA GLY A 175 3.49 -8.01 -9.14
C GLY A 175 4.89 -8.45 -8.75
N ALA A 176 5.92 -7.78 -9.26
CA ALA A 176 7.26 -7.90 -8.71
C ALA A 176 7.39 -7.02 -7.46
N MET A 177 8.23 -7.42 -6.51
CA MET A 177 8.54 -6.64 -5.31
C MET A 177 10.03 -6.49 -5.11
N ARG A 178 10.46 -5.41 -4.48
CA ARG A 178 11.87 -5.13 -4.23
C ARG A 178 12.09 -4.55 -2.84
N LEU A 179 12.87 -5.24 -2.03
CA LEU A 179 13.31 -4.74 -0.73
C LEU A 179 14.52 -3.82 -0.87
N ARG A 180 14.49 -2.65 -0.20
CA ARG A 180 15.67 -1.81 0.05
C ARG A 180 15.77 -1.43 1.52
N ALA A 181 16.98 -1.53 2.07
CA ALA A 181 17.28 -0.96 3.38
C ALA A 181 17.37 0.58 3.36
N LYS A 182 17.79 1.17 2.23
CA LYS A 182 18.07 2.61 2.10
C LYS A 182 17.83 3.16 0.68
N GLY A 183 17.83 4.49 0.55
CA GLY A 183 17.65 5.20 -0.72
C GLY A 183 16.79 6.48 -0.64
N GLY A 184 16.66 7.19 -1.76
CA GLY A 184 15.79 8.37 -1.91
C GLY A 184 14.32 8.04 -2.16
N HIS A 185 13.45 9.05 -2.29
CA HIS A 185 12.01 8.84 -2.46
C HIS A 185 11.58 8.34 -3.85
N GLY A 186 12.47 8.38 -4.86
CA GLY A 186 12.18 7.85 -6.20
C GLY A 186 10.95 8.47 -6.87
N GLY A 187 10.70 9.76 -6.64
CA GLY A 187 9.51 10.45 -7.13
C GLY A 187 8.20 10.17 -6.36
N HIS A 188 8.15 9.17 -5.48
CA HIS A 188 6.93 8.81 -4.75
C HIS A 188 6.57 9.83 -3.66
N ASN A 189 5.37 10.40 -3.72
CA ASN A 189 4.94 11.51 -2.86
C ASN A 189 4.79 11.15 -1.38
N GLY A 190 4.31 9.95 -1.06
CA GLY A 190 4.20 9.50 0.33
C GLY A 190 5.54 9.29 1.00
N LEU A 191 6.44 8.54 0.36
CA LEU A 191 7.81 8.43 0.81
C LEU A 191 8.51 9.80 0.90
N ARG A 192 8.35 10.71 -0.07
CA ARG A 192 8.87 12.09 0.02
C ARG A 192 8.39 12.80 1.29
N SER A 193 7.10 12.68 1.61
CA SER A 193 6.49 13.26 2.81
C SER A 193 7.10 12.69 4.09
N ILE A 194 7.21 11.36 4.19
CA ILE A 194 7.83 10.67 5.33
C ILE A 194 9.27 11.13 5.50
N MET A 195 9.99 11.19 4.39
CA MET A 195 11.38 11.59 4.38
C MET A 195 11.58 13.03 4.87
N ALA A 196 10.68 13.96 4.52
CA ALA A 196 10.75 15.34 4.99
C ALA A 196 10.52 15.50 6.52
N HIS A 197 9.95 14.50 7.19
CA HIS A 197 9.62 14.56 8.62
C HIS A 197 10.63 13.83 9.52
N HIS A 198 11.73 13.30 8.98
CA HIS A 198 12.72 12.53 9.72
C HIS A 198 14.15 12.97 9.35
N GLU A 199 15.02 13.10 10.35
CA GLU A 199 16.41 13.58 10.17
C GLU A 199 17.32 12.52 9.52
N ASN A 200 17.14 11.23 9.85
CA ASN A 200 17.96 10.12 9.36
C ASN A 200 17.29 9.31 8.25
N VAL A 201 16.87 10.03 7.21
CA VAL A 201 16.05 9.55 6.09
C VAL A 201 16.62 8.39 5.29
N LYS A 202 17.95 8.24 5.28
CA LYS A 202 18.62 7.17 4.53
C LYS A 202 18.41 5.80 5.15
N GLN A 203 17.91 5.69 6.38
CA GLN A 203 17.77 4.41 7.10
C GLN A 203 16.37 3.79 7.00
N ILE A 204 15.45 4.40 6.24
CA ILE A 204 14.09 3.90 6.10
C ILE A 204 14.06 2.71 5.14
N ALA A 205 13.79 1.53 5.71
CA ALA A 205 13.57 0.31 4.97
C ALA A 205 12.26 0.39 4.18
N ARG A 206 12.24 -0.22 3.00
CA ARG A 206 11.09 -0.18 2.10
C ARG A 206 10.87 -1.47 1.34
N LEU A 207 9.60 -1.82 1.21
CA LEU A 207 9.10 -2.83 0.28
C LEU A 207 8.43 -2.10 -0.88
N ARG A 208 9.10 -2.08 -2.02
CA ARG A 208 8.61 -1.48 -3.26
C ARG A 208 7.76 -2.53 -3.98
N VAL A 209 6.52 -2.20 -4.32
CA VAL A 209 5.58 -3.12 -4.98
C VAL A 209 5.31 -2.61 -6.38
N GLY A 210 5.64 -3.40 -7.38
CA GLY A 210 5.53 -3.00 -8.78
C GLY A 210 4.09 -2.84 -9.22
N ILE A 211 3.82 -1.71 -9.86
CA ILE A 211 2.55 -1.39 -10.51
C ILE A 211 2.71 -1.14 -12.02
N GLY A 212 3.94 -1.25 -12.53
CA GLY A 212 4.30 -0.97 -13.91
C GLY A 212 4.20 0.51 -14.29
N ARG A 213 4.92 0.88 -15.36
CA ARG A 213 4.81 2.22 -15.94
C ARG A 213 3.49 2.39 -16.69
N PRO A 214 2.95 3.62 -16.74
CA PRO A 214 1.80 3.91 -17.58
C PRO A 214 2.10 3.62 -19.06
N PRO A 215 1.08 3.23 -19.85
CA PRO A 215 1.18 3.23 -21.30
C PRO A 215 1.59 4.60 -21.84
N PRO A 216 2.23 4.67 -23.03
CA PRO A 216 2.55 5.93 -23.68
C PRO A 216 1.33 6.86 -23.76
N GLY A 217 1.50 8.14 -23.40
CA GLY A 217 0.44 9.14 -23.40
C GLY A 217 -0.42 9.22 -22.13
N VAL A 218 -0.28 8.29 -21.17
CA VAL A 218 -0.99 8.35 -19.89
C VAL A 218 -0.13 9.05 -18.83
N ALA A 219 -0.66 10.12 -18.24
CA ALA A 219 0.01 10.83 -17.16
C ALA A 219 0.14 9.96 -15.89
N VAL A 220 1.31 10.00 -15.25
CA VAL A 220 1.62 9.23 -14.02
C VAL A 220 0.57 9.44 -12.91
N PRO A 221 0.14 10.67 -12.56
CA PRO A 221 -0.86 10.87 -11.52
C PRO A 221 -2.21 10.19 -11.83
N LYS A 222 -2.55 10.07 -13.11
CA LYS A 222 -3.77 9.37 -13.54
C LYS A 222 -3.60 7.86 -13.37
N HIS A 223 -2.46 7.30 -13.79
CA HIS A 223 -2.17 5.87 -13.69
C HIS A 223 -2.18 5.34 -12.27
N VAL A 224 -1.56 6.05 -11.32
CA VAL A 224 -1.53 5.57 -9.93
C VAL A 224 -2.92 5.59 -9.27
N LEU A 225 -3.82 6.47 -9.73
CA LEU A 225 -5.18 6.60 -9.21
C LEU A 225 -6.22 5.71 -9.93
N THR A 226 -5.82 4.89 -10.89
CA THR A 226 -6.71 3.90 -11.52
C THR A 226 -6.61 2.55 -10.83
N GLN A 227 -7.67 1.75 -10.97
CA GLN A 227 -7.70 0.36 -10.48
C GLN A 227 -6.91 -0.56 -11.40
N PHE A 228 -6.43 -1.67 -10.84
CA PHE A 228 -5.85 -2.77 -11.60
C PHE A 228 -6.90 -3.42 -12.52
N THR A 229 -6.47 -3.87 -13.69
CA THR A 229 -7.28 -4.70 -14.59
C THR A 229 -7.55 -6.07 -13.98
N SER A 230 -8.53 -6.81 -14.48
CA SER A 230 -8.84 -8.17 -13.98
C SER A 230 -7.63 -9.12 -14.03
N LYS A 231 -6.78 -9.00 -15.07
CA LYS A 231 -5.55 -9.78 -15.19
C LYS A 231 -4.54 -9.39 -14.11
N GLU A 232 -4.31 -8.10 -13.92
CA GLU A 232 -3.40 -7.60 -12.88
C GLU A 232 -3.92 -7.93 -11.48
N LEU A 233 -5.23 -7.90 -11.23
CA LEU A 233 -5.83 -8.22 -9.93
C LEU A 233 -5.49 -9.65 -9.48
N SER A 234 -5.43 -10.61 -10.41
CA SER A 234 -4.98 -11.98 -10.08
C SER A 234 -3.53 -11.97 -9.61
N ILE A 235 -2.65 -11.29 -10.35
CA ILE A 235 -1.23 -11.15 -10.01
C ILE A 235 -1.07 -10.42 -8.67
N MET A 236 -1.85 -9.36 -8.43
CA MET A 236 -1.80 -8.59 -7.18
C MET A 236 -2.32 -9.40 -5.99
N ARG A 237 -3.26 -10.33 -6.18
CA ARG A 237 -3.69 -11.24 -5.11
C ARG A 237 -2.50 -12.08 -4.63
N ASP A 238 -1.77 -12.70 -5.56
CA ASP A 238 -0.60 -13.51 -5.24
C ASP A 238 0.53 -12.66 -4.64
N THR A 239 0.70 -11.45 -5.18
CA THR A 239 1.68 -10.47 -4.67
C THR A 239 1.41 -10.10 -3.22
N LYS A 240 0.14 -9.88 -2.84
CA LYS A 240 -0.24 -9.60 -1.46
C LYS A 240 0.09 -10.78 -0.54
N THR A 241 -0.21 -12.00 -0.95
CA THR A 241 0.15 -13.20 -0.17
C THR A 241 1.68 -13.31 -0.01
N GLU A 242 2.46 -13.22 -1.09
CA GLU A 242 3.93 -13.30 -1.02
C GLU A 242 4.52 -12.15 -0.18
N SER A 243 3.91 -10.96 -0.22
CA SER A 243 4.37 -9.81 0.56
C SER A 243 4.38 -10.09 2.06
N VAL A 244 3.44 -10.91 2.55
CA VAL A 244 3.39 -11.32 3.96
C VAL A 244 4.64 -12.11 4.32
N ASP A 245 5.06 -13.05 3.48
CA ASP A 245 6.25 -13.87 3.70
C ASP A 245 7.55 -13.07 3.54
N VAL A 246 7.57 -12.11 2.62
CA VAL A 246 8.67 -11.14 2.50
C VAL A 246 8.84 -10.38 3.81
N ILE A 247 7.75 -9.86 4.36
CA ILE A 247 7.78 -9.07 5.59
C ILE A 247 8.17 -9.94 6.78
N ARG A 248 7.63 -11.16 6.91
CA ARG A 248 8.09 -12.15 7.91
C ARG A 248 9.60 -12.37 7.84
N THR A 249 10.15 -12.49 6.63
CA THR A 249 11.61 -12.66 6.43
C THR A 249 12.40 -11.46 6.94
N VAL A 250 11.93 -10.23 6.67
CA VAL A 250 12.55 -8.99 7.18
C VAL A 250 12.55 -8.97 8.70
N LEU A 251 11.44 -9.36 9.35
CA LEU A 251 11.33 -9.35 10.81
C LEU A 251 12.27 -10.35 11.48
N VAL A 252 12.36 -11.57 10.94
CA VAL A 252 13.17 -12.66 11.54
C VAL A 252 14.65 -12.50 11.25
N SER A 253 15.01 -12.13 10.01
CA SER A 253 16.41 -12.13 9.56
C SER A 253 17.06 -10.74 9.59
N GLY A 254 16.27 -9.68 9.75
CA GLY A 254 16.70 -8.30 9.54
C GLY A 254 16.72 -7.91 8.05
N ILE A 255 16.64 -6.60 7.80
CA ILE A 255 16.50 -6.06 6.44
C ILE A 255 17.70 -6.39 5.54
N ASP A 256 18.92 -6.34 6.05
CA ASP A 256 20.13 -6.56 5.24
C ASP A 256 20.22 -7.99 4.71
N LYS A 257 19.93 -8.98 5.58
CA LYS A 257 19.88 -10.39 5.18
C LYS A 257 18.74 -10.65 4.21
N ALA A 258 17.56 -10.08 4.46
CA ALA A 258 16.40 -10.21 3.56
C ALA A 258 16.71 -9.67 2.15
N VAL A 259 17.36 -8.51 2.05
CA VAL A 259 17.80 -7.92 0.78
C VAL A 259 18.81 -8.81 0.05
N SER A 260 19.77 -9.40 0.76
CA SER A 260 20.78 -10.28 0.14
C SER A 260 20.20 -11.58 -0.42
N LYS A 261 19.25 -12.18 0.31
CA LYS A 261 18.67 -13.50 -0.02
C LYS A 261 17.62 -13.41 -1.13
N LYS A 262 16.85 -12.32 -1.17
CA LYS A 262 15.71 -12.13 -2.07
C LYS A 262 15.50 -10.64 -2.40
N GLY A 263 16.53 -9.96 -2.94
CA GLY A 263 16.44 -8.52 -3.21
C GLY A 263 15.39 -8.12 -4.25
N LEU A 264 14.99 -9.06 -5.13
CA LEU A 264 13.90 -8.93 -6.08
C LEU A 264 13.02 -10.19 -6.01
N TYR A 265 11.72 -9.99 -5.81
CA TYR A 265 10.70 -11.02 -5.85
C TYR A 265 9.96 -10.88 -7.17
N LYS A 266 9.89 -11.95 -7.95
CA LYS A 266 9.10 -11.98 -9.18
C LYS A 266 7.77 -12.69 -8.90
N PRO A 267 6.68 -12.26 -9.53
CA PRO A 267 5.43 -12.98 -9.42
C PRO A 267 5.65 -14.40 -9.97
N GLN A 268 5.18 -15.41 -9.24
CA GLN A 268 5.17 -16.78 -9.73
C GLN A 268 4.14 -16.84 -10.86
N VAL A 269 4.59 -16.84 -12.11
CA VAL A 269 3.72 -17.18 -13.23
C VAL A 269 3.39 -18.66 -13.11
N ASN A 270 2.20 -18.98 -12.59
CA ASN A 270 1.68 -20.33 -12.65
C ASN A 270 1.62 -20.75 -14.13
N ALA A 271 2.45 -21.72 -14.53
CA ALA A 271 2.53 -22.30 -15.86
C ALA A 271 1.28 -23.15 -16.21
N ALA A 272 0.08 -22.67 -15.86
CA ALA A 272 -1.20 -23.35 -16.04
C ALA A 272 -2.10 -22.65 -17.08
N THR A 273 -1.54 -21.81 -17.95
CA THR A 273 -2.23 -21.25 -19.11
C THR A 273 -1.33 -21.26 -20.35
N SER A 274 -0.89 -22.46 -20.75
CA SER A 274 -0.35 -22.72 -22.09
C SER A 274 -0.81 -24.09 -22.57
N SER A 275 -2.12 -24.25 -22.76
CA SER A 275 -2.67 -25.42 -23.45
C SER A 275 -4.04 -25.13 -24.05
N THR A 276 -4.12 -24.13 -24.93
CA THR A 276 -5.03 -24.17 -26.10
C THR A 276 -4.58 -23.12 -27.11
N GLU A 277 -3.56 -23.45 -27.88
CA GLU A 277 -3.47 -22.95 -29.26
C GLU A 277 -3.78 -24.14 -30.15
N HIS A 278 -4.98 -24.13 -30.74
CA HIS A 278 -5.31 -25.01 -31.85
C HIS A 278 -4.51 -24.53 -33.06
N GLY A 279 -3.37 -25.18 -33.30
CA GLY A 279 -2.79 -25.31 -34.62
C GLY A 279 -3.26 -26.63 -35.23
N GLU A 280 -4.18 -26.56 -36.18
CA GLU A 280 -4.36 -27.63 -37.16
C GLU A 280 -3.09 -27.68 -38.01
N GLU A 281 -2.25 -28.69 -37.81
CA GLU A 281 -1.23 -29.06 -38.79
C GLU A 281 -1.33 -30.56 -39.07
N LEU A 282 -1.84 -30.86 -40.26
CA LEU A 282 -1.94 -32.19 -40.81
C LEU A 282 -0.55 -32.82 -41.00
N ALA A 283 -0.46 -34.06 -40.55
CA ALA A 283 0.67 -34.96 -40.60
C ALA A 283 1.42 -35.02 -41.95
N ALA A 284 2.76 -35.06 -41.86
CA ALA A 284 3.58 -35.86 -42.76
C ALA A 284 4.84 -36.37 -42.04
N ALA A 285 4.82 -37.66 -41.72
CA ALA A 285 5.93 -38.40 -41.12
C ALA A 285 7.16 -38.43 -42.04
N LYS A 286 8.35 -38.18 -41.50
CA LYS A 286 9.62 -38.58 -42.11
C LYS A 286 10.25 -39.69 -41.27
N ARG A 287 10.19 -40.92 -41.79
CA ARG A 287 11.08 -42.02 -41.44
C ARG A 287 12.26 -42.00 -42.41
N SER A 288 13.45 -42.03 -41.84
CA SER A 288 14.76 -42.16 -42.47
C SER A 288 14.97 -43.56 -43.06
N VAL A 289 15.41 -43.63 -44.33
CA VAL A 289 16.17 -44.76 -44.92
C VAL A 289 17.05 -44.21 -46.06
N ASP A 290 18.38 -44.36 -45.95
CA ASP A 290 19.35 -44.21 -47.06
C ASP A 290 19.66 -45.61 -47.68
N PRO A 291 20.48 -45.73 -48.74
CA PRO A 291 20.13 -45.64 -50.16
C PRO A 291 20.34 -46.98 -50.91
N ALA A 292 19.81 -47.14 -52.13
CA ALA A 292 20.18 -48.24 -53.02
C ALA A 292 20.13 -47.83 -54.50
N THR A 293 21.32 -47.75 -55.08
CA THR A 293 21.73 -48.18 -56.43
C THR A 293 20.69 -48.30 -57.55
N GLY A 294 20.94 -47.60 -58.67
CA GLY A 294 20.37 -47.92 -59.97
C GLY A 294 20.63 -46.84 -61.02
N GLU A 295 21.51 -47.12 -61.98
CA GLU A 295 21.87 -46.29 -63.13
C GLU A 295 20.66 -45.95 -64.01
N GLN A 296 20.65 -44.74 -64.62
CA GLN A 296 20.50 -44.55 -66.07
C GLN A 296 20.66 -43.08 -66.50
N ASN A 297 21.49 -42.90 -67.52
CA ASN A 297 21.78 -41.68 -68.32
C ASN A 297 20.52 -40.92 -68.78
N VAL A 298 20.60 -39.58 -68.93
CA VAL A 298 20.71 -38.82 -70.21
C VAL A 298 21.15 -37.36 -69.92
N LEU A 299 22.07 -36.82 -70.74
CA LEU A 299 22.56 -35.42 -70.79
C LEU A 299 21.55 -34.46 -71.53
N PRO A 300 21.89 -33.22 -71.96
CA PRO A 300 21.38 -31.98 -71.37
C PRO A 300 20.52 -31.16 -72.36
N ALA A 301 19.91 -30.06 -71.91
CA ALA A 301 19.49 -28.98 -72.81
C ALA A 301 19.85 -27.63 -72.19
N ALA A 302 20.82 -26.99 -72.84
CA ALA A 302 21.20 -25.61 -72.64
C ALA A 302 20.07 -24.65 -73.07
N GLY A 303 20.04 -23.48 -72.44
CA GLY A 303 19.19 -22.36 -72.81
C GLY A 303 19.62 -21.12 -72.04
N GLU A 304 20.68 -20.48 -72.53
CA GLU A 304 21.12 -19.14 -72.14
C GLU A 304 20.15 -18.06 -72.64
N GLN A 305 20.01 -16.98 -71.85
CA GLN A 305 19.86 -15.55 -72.21
C GLN A 305 19.58 -14.81 -70.88
N GLY A 306 20.44 -13.91 -70.34
CA GLY A 306 20.94 -12.65 -70.90
C GLY A 306 19.78 -11.64 -70.95
N VAL A 307 19.73 -10.47 -70.27
CA VAL A 307 20.67 -9.34 -70.28
C VAL A 307 20.36 -8.34 -69.12
N GLU A 308 21.45 -7.77 -68.60
CA GLU A 308 21.78 -6.60 -67.75
C GLU A 308 20.79 -5.59 -67.09
N PRO A 309 21.23 -4.95 -65.97
CA PRO A 309 20.59 -3.79 -65.32
C PRO A 309 21.15 -2.44 -65.82
N ALA A 310 20.28 -1.42 -65.93
CA ALA A 310 20.70 -0.06 -66.29
C ALA A 310 21.08 0.78 -65.05
N ALA A 311 22.31 1.29 -65.07
CA ALA A 311 22.81 2.37 -64.23
C ALA A 311 22.47 3.76 -64.83
N GLY A 312 22.39 4.78 -63.99
CA GLY A 312 22.33 6.19 -64.38
C GLY A 312 22.69 7.12 -63.22
N GLU A 313 23.90 7.68 -63.27
CA GLU A 313 24.38 8.81 -62.45
C GLU A 313 24.04 10.17 -63.11
N GLN A 314 23.85 11.21 -62.27
CA GLN A 314 24.13 12.66 -62.45
C GLN A 314 23.37 13.42 -61.32
N GLY A 315 23.83 14.44 -60.59
CA GLY A 315 25.05 15.25 -60.52
C GLY A 315 24.77 16.49 -59.62
N VAL A 316 25.58 16.68 -58.57
CA VAL A 316 26.09 17.88 -57.86
C VAL A 316 25.29 19.23 -57.83
N LEU A 317 25.06 19.79 -56.61
CA LEU A 317 25.55 21.10 -56.08
C LEU A 317 24.63 21.67 -54.95
N PRO A 318 25.20 22.11 -53.79
CA PRO A 318 24.64 23.23 -53.02
C PRO A 318 25.55 24.47 -53.11
N ALA A 319 24.92 25.63 -53.28
CA ALA A 319 25.55 26.93 -53.45
C ALA A 319 26.21 27.46 -52.15
N ALA A 320 27.37 28.09 -52.32
CA ALA A 320 28.06 28.90 -51.34
C ALA A 320 28.00 30.39 -51.75
N GLY A 321 28.04 31.27 -50.73
CA GLY A 321 28.34 32.70 -50.83
C GLY A 321 27.26 33.60 -50.22
N GLU A 322 27.53 34.67 -49.46
CA GLU A 322 28.77 35.26 -48.95
C GLU A 322 28.45 36.22 -47.78
N GLN A 323 29.39 36.28 -46.82
CA GLN A 323 29.93 37.44 -46.10
C GLN A 323 29.03 38.47 -45.36
N GLY A 324 29.41 38.71 -44.10
CA GLY A 324 29.07 39.90 -43.32
C GLY A 324 29.85 39.93 -41.99
N VAL A 325 30.96 40.69 -41.98
CA VAL A 325 31.86 40.95 -40.85
C VAL A 325 31.36 42.18 -40.08
N GLU A 326 31.29 42.13 -38.75
CA GLU A 326 31.97 43.09 -37.83
C GLU A 326 31.69 42.77 -36.34
N PRO A 327 32.70 42.95 -35.44
CA PRO A 327 32.55 42.78 -34.00
C PRO A 327 32.35 44.14 -33.29
N ALA A 328 31.40 44.22 -32.37
CA ALA A 328 31.26 45.35 -31.46
C ALA A 328 31.93 45.03 -30.10
N ALA A 329 32.81 45.95 -29.71
CA ALA A 329 33.52 46.00 -28.45
C ALA A 329 32.58 46.05 -27.22
N GLY A 330 33.05 45.49 -26.10
CA GLY A 330 32.45 45.62 -24.78
C GLY A 330 33.49 45.28 -23.71
N GLU A 331 33.67 46.21 -22.78
CA GLU A 331 34.88 46.46 -22.00
C GLU A 331 35.25 45.44 -20.91
N GLN A 332 36.51 45.58 -20.49
CA GLN A 332 37.21 44.91 -19.40
C GLN A 332 36.58 45.18 -18.03
N GLY A 333 36.69 44.19 -17.14
CA GLY A 333 36.44 44.34 -15.71
C GLY A 333 36.95 43.13 -14.94
N VAL A 334 38.28 43.03 -14.81
CA VAL A 334 38.93 42.12 -13.86
C VAL A 334 39.18 42.93 -12.59
N GLU A 335 38.53 42.57 -11.48
CA GLU A 335 38.95 43.02 -10.15
C GLU A 335 39.15 41.80 -9.25
N LEU A 336 40.43 41.51 -9.01
CA LEU A 336 40.93 40.69 -7.93
C LEU A 336 41.39 41.65 -6.83
N ALA A 337 40.82 41.55 -5.63
CA ALA A 337 41.45 42.07 -4.43
C ALA A 337 41.26 41.09 -3.27
N VAL A 338 42.39 40.85 -2.62
CA VAL A 338 42.67 39.93 -1.52
C VAL A 338 42.72 40.75 -0.23
N ARG A 339 42.14 40.20 0.87
CA ARG A 339 42.40 40.42 2.32
C ARG A 339 42.44 41.87 2.85
N GLU A 340 41.59 42.16 3.83
CA GLU A 340 41.82 41.98 5.28
C GLU A 340 40.49 41.65 5.98
#